data_AF-A0AAV2TIT3-F1
#
_entry.id   AF-A0AAV2TIT3-F1
#
_cell.length_a   1.000
_cell.length_b   1.000
_cell.length_c   1.000
_cell.angle_alpha   90.00
_cell.angle_beta   90.00
_cell.angle_gamma   90.00
#
_symmetry.space_group_name_H-M   'P 1'
#
loop_
_entity.id
_entity.type
_entity.pdbx_description
1 polymer ?
#
loop_
_entity_poly.entity_id
_entity_poly.type
_entity_poly.pdbx_seq_one_letter_code
_entity_poly.pdbx_strand_id
1 'polypeptide(L)'
;MNVLKIRLAFKRLRWLLSAFLIGWFSAKMSSQFSSIKGQVKQVELLAVPITQASVLSLSPHSLTEERPSCHNAERNRSVNTVLYRELLRRRSIKTVSYVRSVIVANLKRMKGISDSTRDVERLSMQLKPLISSTEKLLKQSTSYLLANLHEIEVLDDMNICRKEALNRLSNLVQARVKALQNPSDCTRAKILLADVSWPCGYGCHTHYLMFCLNNAYATGRTLILQSLKTDCGIWWSESYMSFSDKCSMNSVSRDDVIIGK
;
A
#
# COMPACT_ATOMS: atom_id res chain seq x y z
N MET A 1 -57.81 0.83 15.30
CA MET A 1 -56.48 1.42 15.50
C MET A 1 -55.99 1.95 14.15
N ASN A 2 -55.95 3.28 13.96
CA ASN A 2 -55.93 3.92 12.64
C ASN A 2 -54.61 3.73 11.87
N VAL A 3 -54.69 3.10 10.68
CA VAL A 3 -53.60 2.87 9.71
C VAL A 3 -52.85 4.17 9.34
N LEU A 4 -53.52 5.32 9.46
CA LEU A 4 -52.93 6.65 9.27
C LEU A 4 -51.83 6.97 10.31
N LYS A 5 -52.00 6.55 11.57
CA LYS A 5 -51.00 6.79 12.64
C LYS A 5 -49.73 5.97 12.43
N ILE A 6 -49.84 4.76 11.89
CA ILE A 6 -48.70 3.89 11.57
C ILE A 6 -47.90 4.45 10.37
N ARG A 7 -48.58 4.96 9.33
CA ARG A 7 -47.91 5.60 8.18
C ARG A 7 -47.16 6.89 8.57
N LEU A 8 -47.68 7.67 9.51
CA LEU A 8 -47.02 8.87 10.04
C LEU A 8 -45.81 8.52 10.94
N ALA A 9 -45.91 7.45 11.73
CA ALA A 9 -44.80 6.94 12.55
C ALA A 9 -43.63 6.44 11.67
N PHE A 10 -43.91 5.69 10.60
CA PHE A 10 -42.87 5.23 9.67
C PHE A 10 -42.22 6.37 8.86
N LYS A 11 -42.99 7.39 8.46
CA LYS A 11 -42.43 8.58 7.79
C LYS A 11 -41.51 9.38 8.71
N ARG A 12 -41.86 9.53 10.00
CA ARG A 12 -41.00 10.18 11.00
C ARG A 12 -39.74 9.36 11.30
N LEU A 13 -39.84 8.04 11.41
CA LEU A 13 -38.68 7.17 11.66
C LEU A 13 -37.69 7.16 10.47
N ARG A 14 -38.21 7.19 9.23
CA ARG A 14 -37.38 7.29 8.01
C ARG A 14 -36.65 8.63 7.91
N TRP A 15 -37.29 9.73 8.34
CA TRP A 15 -36.66 11.05 8.38
C TRP A 15 -35.59 11.16 9.47
N LEU A 16 -35.83 10.57 10.65
CA LEU A 16 -34.85 10.57 11.74
C LEU A 16 -33.63 9.71 11.43
N LEU A 17 -33.80 8.54 10.81
CA LEU A 17 -32.69 7.67 10.40
C LEU A 17 -31.84 8.27 9.26
N SER A 18 -32.45 9.01 8.34
CA SER A 18 -31.71 9.71 7.28
C SER A 18 -30.98 10.94 7.80
N ALA A 19 -31.56 11.71 8.73
CA ALA A 19 -30.87 12.83 9.38
C ALA A 19 -29.68 12.36 10.25
N PHE A 20 -29.79 11.22 10.94
CA PHE A 20 -28.71 10.69 11.76
C PHE A 20 -27.56 10.12 10.93
N LEU A 21 -27.86 9.42 9.82
CA LEU A 21 -26.82 8.88 8.93
C LEU A 21 -26.10 9.98 8.14
N ILE A 22 -26.81 11.01 7.66
CA ILE A 22 -26.21 12.12 6.90
C ILE A 22 -25.39 13.05 7.81
N GLY A 23 -25.85 13.29 9.05
CA GLY A 23 -25.13 14.09 10.04
C GLY A 23 -23.85 13.40 10.55
N TRP A 24 -23.92 12.10 10.82
CA TRP A 24 -22.76 11.34 11.29
C TRP A 24 -21.71 11.15 10.19
N PHE A 25 -22.14 10.96 8.94
CA PHE A 25 -21.22 10.86 7.79
C PHE A 25 -20.55 12.22 7.47
N SER A 26 -21.28 13.33 7.59
CA SER A 26 -20.71 14.68 7.36
C SER A 26 -19.72 15.10 8.45
N ALA A 27 -19.98 14.80 9.72
CA ALA A 27 -19.05 15.13 10.81
C ALA A 27 -17.76 14.27 10.77
N LYS A 28 -17.88 12.98 10.42
CA LYS A 28 -16.73 12.06 10.32
C LYS A 28 -15.88 12.31 9.06
N MET A 29 -16.49 12.70 7.93
CA MET A 29 -15.77 13.09 6.72
C MET A 29 -15.11 14.47 6.86
N SER A 30 -15.76 15.43 7.51
CA SER A 30 -15.18 16.78 7.69
C SER A 30 -13.94 16.77 8.59
N SER A 31 -13.91 15.93 9.64
CA SER A 31 -12.72 15.80 10.51
C SER A 31 -11.56 15.04 9.84
N GLN A 32 -11.82 14.19 8.84
CA GLN A 32 -10.76 13.54 8.05
C GLN A 32 -10.26 14.41 6.89
N PHE A 33 -11.13 15.21 6.25
CA PHE A 33 -10.74 16.07 5.13
C PHE A 33 -10.01 17.35 5.56
N SER A 34 -10.23 17.89 6.76
CA SER A 34 -9.44 19.01 7.28
C SER A 34 -7.99 18.61 7.57
N SER A 35 -7.77 17.37 8.03
CA SER A 35 -6.44 16.77 8.23
C SER A 35 -5.70 16.56 6.90
N ILE A 36 -6.40 16.18 5.82
CA ILE A 36 -5.80 15.97 4.49
C ILE A 36 -5.52 17.31 3.77
N LYS A 37 -6.40 18.31 3.88
CA LYS A 37 -6.15 19.65 3.27
C LYS A 37 -4.96 20.38 3.91
N GLY A 38 -4.70 20.15 5.20
CA GLY A 38 -3.50 20.66 5.88
C GLY A 38 -2.21 20.04 5.36
N GLN A 39 -2.22 18.72 5.07
CA GLN A 39 -1.03 18.01 4.58
C GLN A 39 -0.73 18.27 3.09
N VAL A 40 -1.74 18.48 2.25
CA VAL A 40 -1.51 18.79 0.82
C VAL A 40 -0.90 20.18 0.62
N LYS A 41 -1.29 21.17 1.44
CA LYS A 41 -0.71 22.53 1.37
C LYS A 41 0.76 22.60 1.83
N GLN A 42 1.20 21.63 2.64
CA GLN A 42 2.56 21.54 3.14
C GLN A 42 3.51 20.83 2.15
N VAL A 43 2.97 19.98 1.27
CA VAL A 43 3.72 19.35 0.17
C VAL A 43 3.99 20.35 -0.96
N GLU A 44 3.08 21.30 -1.21
CA GLU A 44 3.25 22.31 -2.27
C GLU A 44 4.25 23.42 -1.89
N LEU A 45 4.53 23.62 -0.60
CA LEU A 45 5.56 24.56 -0.11
C LEU A 45 6.97 23.94 0.04
N LEU A 46 7.13 22.64 -0.21
CA LEU A 46 8.42 21.93 -0.16
C LEU A 46 8.87 21.41 -1.53
N ALA A 47 8.30 21.92 -2.62
CA ALA A 47 8.86 21.78 -3.95
C ALA A 47 10.17 22.58 -4.07
N VAL A 48 11.20 22.12 -3.35
CA VAL A 48 12.58 22.51 -3.58
C VAL A 48 12.94 21.99 -4.97
N PRO A 49 13.40 22.85 -5.89
CA PRO A 49 13.89 22.38 -7.18
C PRO A 49 15.02 21.39 -6.92
N ILE A 50 14.89 20.17 -7.43
CA ILE A 50 15.95 19.16 -7.42
C ILE A 50 17.00 19.62 -8.43
N THR A 51 17.74 20.65 -8.08
CA THR A 51 18.93 21.10 -8.77
C THR A 51 19.95 21.33 -7.67
N GLN A 52 20.93 20.42 -7.57
CA GLN A 52 22.02 20.40 -6.58
C GLN A 52 21.72 19.70 -5.24
N ALA A 53 21.23 18.46 -5.29
CA ALA A 53 21.62 17.52 -4.24
C ALA A 53 23.08 17.11 -4.54
N SER A 54 24.01 17.63 -3.75
CA SER A 54 25.38 17.11 -3.68
C SER A 54 25.28 15.63 -3.38
N VAL A 55 25.45 14.82 -4.43
CA VAL A 55 25.62 13.37 -4.33
C VAL A 55 26.71 13.16 -3.28
N LEU A 56 26.37 12.51 -2.16
CA LEU A 56 27.36 12.02 -1.21
C LEU A 56 28.34 11.18 -2.03
N SER A 57 29.53 11.74 -2.29
CA SER A 57 30.63 11.07 -2.97
C SER A 57 31.23 10.07 -1.99
N LEU A 58 30.54 8.95 -1.81
CA LEU A 58 31.18 7.74 -1.30
C LEU A 58 31.84 7.05 -2.49
N SER A 59 33.12 6.77 -2.31
CA SER A 59 34.06 6.22 -3.29
C SER A 59 33.48 5.02 -4.06
N PRO A 60 33.76 4.83 -5.37
CA PRO A 60 33.17 3.75 -6.18
C PRO A 60 33.70 2.34 -5.86
N HIS A 61 34.62 2.20 -4.91
CA HIS A 61 35.26 0.93 -4.62
C HIS A 61 34.54 0.19 -3.49
N SER A 62 33.69 -0.79 -3.84
CA SER A 62 33.47 -2.08 -3.11
C SER A 62 32.07 -2.68 -3.26
N LEU A 63 31.32 -2.41 -4.32
CA LEU A 63 30.23 -3.30 -4.74
C LEU A 63 30.39 -3.56 -6.23
N THR A 64 31.11 -4.63 -6.58
CA THR A 64 31.06 -5.19 -7.92
C THR A 64 29.60 -5.37 -8.30
N GLU A 65 29.17 -4.66 -9.33
CA GLU A 65 27.84 -4.75 -9.88
C GLU A 65 27.71 -6.09 -10.63
N GLU A 66 27.72 -7.19 -9.89
CA GLU A 66 27.38 -8.49 -10.46
C GLU A 66 25.93 -8.41 -10.93
N ARG A 67 25.71 -8.59 -12.23
CA ARG A 67 24.36 -8.69 -12.79
C ARG A 67 23.65 -9.91 -12.21
N PRO A 68 22.33 -9.87 -12.01
CA PRO A 68 21.59 -10.98 -11.41
C PRO A 68 21.74 -12.28 -12.21
N SER A 69 21.76 -13.40 -11.48
CA SER A 69 21.80 -14.81 -11.94
C SER A 69 20.73 -15.16 -13.01
N CYS A 70 19.71 -14.32 -13.14
CA CYS A 70 18.54 -14.53 -13.99
C CYS A 70 18.83 -14.69 -15.49
N HIS A 71 19.94 -14.16 -16.01
CA HIS A 71 20.30 -14.40 -17.41
C HIS A 71 20.79 -15.82 -17.71
N ASN A 72 21.22 -16.57 -16.68
CA ASN A 72 21.64 -17.95 -16.86
C ASN A 72 20.44 -18.93 -16.85
N ALA A 73 19.33 -18.55 -16.22
CA ALA A 73 18.08 -19.33 -16.21
C ALA A 73 17.36 -19.32 -17.58
N GLU A 74 17.52 -18.26 -18.38
CA GLU A 74 17.00 -18.20 -19.75
C GLU A 74 17.78 -19.11 -20.71
N ARG A 75 19.09 -19.30 -20.47
CA ARG A 75 20.00 -19.97 -21.41
C ARG A 75 19.90 -21.50 -21.41
N ASN A 76 19.44 -22.10 -20.31
CA ASN A 76 19.29 -23.56 -20.14
C ASN A 76 17.83 -24.04 -20.12
N ARG A 77 16.88 -23.20 -20.55
CA ARG A 77 15.47 -23.54 -20.47
C ARG A 77 15.09 -24.56 -21.55
N SER A 78 14.44 -25.65 -21.15
CA SER A 78 13.94 -26.65 -22.09
C SER A 78 12.93 -26.03 -23.06
N VAL A 79 12.97 -26.45 -24.33
CA VAL A 79 11.99 -26.04 -25.36
C VAL A 79 10.56 -26.33 -24.90
N ASN A 80 10.35 -27.41 -24.13
CA ASN A 80 9.06 -27.79 -23.58
C ASN A 80 8.53 -26.79 -22.56
N THR A 81 9.40 -26.22 -21.72
CA THR A 81 9.02 -25.19 -20.73
C THR A 81 8.54 -23.91 -21.41
N VAL A 82 9.26 -23.46 -22.46
CA VAL A 82 8.89 -22.27 -23.24
C VAL A 82 7.55 -22.47 -23.95
N LEU A 83 7.37 -23.65 -24.56
CA LEU A 83 6.11 -24.00 -25.23
C LEU A 83 4.94 -24.04 -24.23
N TYR A 84 5.11 -24.72 -23.10
CA TYR A 84 4.06 -24.85 -22.10
C TYR A 84 3.65 -23.50 -21.51
N ARG A 85 4.62 -22.62 -21.25
CA ARG A 85 4.38 -21.23 -20.85
C ARG A 85 3.53 -20.46 -21.88
N GLU A 86 3.88 -20.51 -23.16
CA GLU A 86 3.10 -19.83 -24.20
C GLU A 86 1.70 -20.42 -24.37
N LEU A 87 1.53 -21.72 -24.15
CA LEU A 87 0.21 -22.34 -24.10
C LEU A 87 -0.65 -21.79 -22.95
N LEU A 88 -0.09 -21.70 -21.75
CA LEU A 88 -0.78 -21.11 -20.59
C LEU A 88 -1.12 -19.64 -20.82
N ARG A 89 -0.19 -18.86 -21.41
CA ARG A 89 -0.42 -17.46 -21.75
C ARG A 89 -1.60 -17.30 -22.72
N ARG A 90 -1.60 -18.06 -23.82
CA ARG A 90 -2.66 -18.04 -24.83
C ARG A 90 -4.00 -18.49 -24.26
N ARG A 91 -4.00 -19.52 -23.43
CA ARG A 91 -5.18 -20.02 -22.71
C ARG A 91 -5.78 -18.95 -21.81
N SER A 92 -4.97 -18.26 -21.01
CA SER A 92 -5.44 -17.16 -20.16
C SER A 92 -6.06 -16.01 -20.96
N ILE A 93 -5.43 -15.60 -22.07
CA ILE A 93 -5.98 -14.57 -22.96
C ILE A 93 -7.32 -15.00 -23.57
N LYS A 94 -7.43 -16.26 -24.01
CA LYS A 94 -8.68 -16.81 -24.53
C LYS A 94 -9.78 -16.86 -23.47
N THR A 95 -9.46 -17.29 -22.24
CA THR A 95 -10.42 -17.30 -21.13
C THR A 95 -10.93 -15.90 -20.82
N VAL A 96 -10.04 -14.89 -20.73
CA VAL A 96 -10.46 -13.49 -20.51
C VAL A 96 -11.36 -12.99 -21.63
N SER A 97 -11.02 -13.29 -22.89
CA SER A 97 -11.82 -12.88 -24.05
C SER A 97 -13.20 -13.52 -24.06
N TYR A 98 -13.27 -14.81 -23.70
CA TYR A 98 -14.53 -15.56 -23.55
C TYR A 98 -15.40 -14.96 -22.44
N VAL A 99 -14.85 -14.78 -21.25
CA VAL A 99 -15.56 -14.20 -20.09
C VAL A 99 -16.10 -12.81 -20.42
N ARG A 100 -15.28 -11.94 -21.04
CA ARG A 100 -15.72 -10.62 -21.50
C ARG A 100 -16.93 -10.72 -22.42
N SER A 101 -16.89 -11.62 -23.39
CA SER A 101 -17.97 -11.81 -24.37
C SER A 101 -19.27 -12.25 -23.69
N VAL A 102 -19.18 -13.21 -22.77
CA VAL A 102 -20.34 -13.68 -22.00
C VAL A 102 -20.91 -12.58 -21.10
N ILE A 103 -20.07 -11.83 -20.38
CA ILE A 103 -20.50 -10.71 -19.53
C ILE A 103 -21.23 -9.66 -20.35
N VAL A 104 -20.67 -9.26 -21.50
CA VAL A 104 -21.30 -8.27 -22.39
C VAL A 104 -22.65 -8.78 -22.90
N ALA A 105 -22.75 -10.06 -23.28
CA ALA A 105 -24.01 -10.66 -23.71
C ALA A 105 -25.05 -10.70 -22.58
N ASN A 106 -24.65 -11.09 -21.37
CA ASN A 106 -25.54 -11.15 -20.21
C ASN A 106 -25.99 -9.76 -19.77
N LEU A 107 -25.11 -8.74 -19.83
CA LEU A 107 -25.48 -7.35 -19.57
C LEU A 107 -26.52 -6.83 -20.56
N LYS A 108 -26.37 -7.13 -21.86
CA LYS A 108 -27.38 -6.80 -22.88
C LYS A 108 -28.73 -7.48 -22.57
N ARG A 109 -28.70 -8.75 -22.17
CA ARG A 109 -29.92 -9.50 -21.80
C ARG A 109 -30.58 -8.95 -20.54
N MET A 110 -29.80 -8.62 -19.51
CA MET A 110 -30.30 -8.00 -18.28
C MET A 110 -30.95 -6.65 -18.57
N LYS A 111 -30.32 -5.82 -19.43
CA LYS A 111 -30.90 -4.57 -19.89
C LYS A 111 -32.23 -4.80 -20.61
N GLY A 112 -32.29 -5.76 -21.53
CA GLY A 112 -33.53 -6.11 -22.23
C GLY A 112 -34.66 -6.57 -21.30
N ILE A 113 -34.36 -7.37 -20.28
CA ILE A 113 -35.33 -7.78 -19.24
C ILE A 113 -35.81 -6.56 -18.44
N SER A 114 -34.87 -5.69 -18.04
CA SER A 114 -35.16 -4.46 -17.29
C SER A 114 -36.04 -3.48 -18.08
N ASP A 115 -35.81 -3.37 -19.38
CA ASP A 115 -36.59 -2.48 -20.26
C ASP A 115 -37.99 -3.08 -20.53
N SER A 116 -38.14 -4.40 -20.45
CA SER A 116 -39.37 -5.13 -20.80
C SER A 116 -40.45 -5.16 -19.72
N THR A 117 -40.12 -4.98 -18.44
CA THR A 117 -41.12 -5.07 -17.36
C THR A 117 -40.79 -4.16 -16.18
N ARG A 118 -41.83 -3.49 -15.65
CA ARG A 118 -41.76 -2.73 -14.39
C ARG A 118 -42.22 -3.55 -13.18
N ASP A 119 -42.68 -4.78 -13.41
CA ASP A 119 -43.07 -5.71 -12.35
C ASP A 119 -41.82 -6.27 -11.67
N VAL A 120 -41.64 -5.88 -10.41
CA VAL A 120 -40.48 -6.24 -9.58
C VAL A 120 -40.36 -7.76 -9.39
N GLU A 121 -41.49 -8.47 -9.30
CA GLU A 121 -41.49 -9.91 -9.04
C GLU A 121 -41.08 -10.68 -10.29
N ARG A 122 -41.61 -10.29 -11.45
CA ARG A 122 -41.22 -10.85 -12.75
C ARG A 122 -39.75 -10.54 -13.08
N LEU A 123 -39.30 -9.33 -12.80
CA LEU A 123 -37.92 -8.90 -12.97
C LEU A 123 -36.97 -9.76 -12.12
N SER A 124 -37.30 -9.93 -10.84
CA SER A 124 -36.55 -10.77 -9.89
C SER A 124 -36.45 -12.22 -10.38
N MET A 125 -37.56 -12.79 -10.85
CA MET A 125 -37.60 -14.17 -11.35
C MET A 125 -36.69 -14.39 -12.57
N GLN A 126 -36.55 -13.40 -13.46
CA GLN A 126 -35.73 -13.51 -14.67
C GLN A 126 -34.26 -13.12 -14.46
N LEU A 127 -33.99 -12.11 -13.63
CA LEU A 127 -32.62 -11.62 -13.40
C LEU A 127 -31.82 -12.52 -12.45
N LYS A 128 -32.44 -13.04 -11.37
CA LYS A 128 -31.74 -13.88 -10.39
C LYS A 128 -30.94 -15.05 -11.00
N PRO A 129 -31.51 -15.90 -11.88
CA PRO A 129 -30.76 -17.02 -12.45
C PRO A 129 -29.64 -16.54 -13.38
N LEU A 130 -29.84 -15.45 -14.11
CA LEU A 130 -28.85 -14.88 -15.01
C LEU A 130 -27.67 -14.28 -14.23
N ILE A 131 -27.94 -13.58 -13.13
CA ILE A 131 -26.93 -13.04 -12.21
C ILE A 131 -26.14 -14.19 -11.59
N SER A 132 -26.82 -15.17 -10.99
CA SER A 132 -26.16 -16.31 -10.34
C SER A 132 -25.29 -17.11 -11.30
N SER A 133 -25.77 -17.35 -12.53
CA SER A 133 -24.98 -18.02 -13.57
C SER A 133 -23.73 -17.21 -13.96
N THR A 134 -23.87 -15.89 -14.07
CA THR A 134 -22.76 -14.97 -14.40
C THR A 134 -21.73 -14.95 -13.28
N GLU A 135 -22.16 -14.84 -12.02
CA GLU A 135 -21.30 -14.88 -10.84
C GLU A 135 -20.53 -16.21 -10.75
N LYS A 136 -21.20 -17.33 -11.01
CA LYS A 136 -20.57 -18.66 -11.02
C LYS A 136 -19.47 -18.73 -12.10
N LEU A 137 -19.77 -18.28 -13.31
CA LEU A 137 -18.79 -18.24 -14.40
C LEU A 137 -17.59 -17.36 -14.05
N LEU A 138 -17.83 -16.16 -13.52
CA LEU A 138 -16.80 -15.23 -13.08
C LEU A 138 -15.89 -15.88 -12.03
N LYS A 139 -16.47 -16.49 -10.98
CA LYS A 139 -15.71 -17.15 -9.92
C LYS A 139 -14.85 -18.28 -10.46
N GLN A 140 -15.42 -19.17 -11.28
CA GLN A 140 -14.69 -20.29 -11.88
C GLN A 140 -13.57 -19.81 -12.80
N SER A 141 -13.85 -18.79 -13.61
CA SER A 141 -12.86 -18.24 -14.55
C SER A 141 -11.72 -17.53 -13.83
N THR A 142 -12.01 -16.80 -12.74
CA THR A 142 -10.98 -16.19 -11.90
C THR A 142 -10.08 -17.24 -11.27
N SER A 143 -10.64 -18.30 -10.68
CA SER A 143 -9.84 -19.40 -10.13
C SER A 143 -8.95 -20.06 -11.20
N TYR A 144 -9.49 -20.29 -12.40
CA TYR A 144 -8.74 -20.86 -13.52
C TYR A 144 -7.61 -19.94 -14.01
N LEU A 145 -7.87 -18.63 -14.09
CA LEU A 145 -6.87 -17.65 -14.49
C LEU A 145 -5.76 -17.55 -13.46
N LEU A 146 -6.09 -17.52 -12.16
CA LEU A 146 -5.11 -17.50 -11.08
C LEU A 146 -4.22 -18.75 -11.11
N ALA A 147 -4.80 -19.93 -11.34
CA ALA A 147 -4.05 -21.17 -11.49
C ALA A 147 -3.06 -21.09 -12.68
N ASN A 148 -3.51 -20.67 -13.87
CA ASN A 148 -2.62 -20.52 -15.02
C ASN A 148 -1.51 -19.48 -14.78
N LEU A 149 -1.83 -18.36 -14.12
CA LEU A 149 -0.84 -17.32 -13.80
C LEU A 149 0.20 -17.82 -12.81
N HIS A 150 -0.21 -18.58 -11.80
CA HIS A 150 0.70 -19.21 -10.85
C HIS A 150 1.63 -20.20 -11.55
N GLU A 151 1.10 -21.07 -12.42
CA GLU A 151 1.92 -22.00 -13.22
C GLU A 151 2.93 -21.26 -14.11
N ILE A 152 2.54 -20.15 -14.75
CA ILE A 152 3.48 -19.31 -15.52
C ILE A 152 4.61 -18.79 -14.63
N GLU A 153 4.28 -18.34 -13.41
CA GLU A 153 5.27 -17.82 -12.45
C GLU A 153 6.27 -18.89 -12.00
N VAL A 154 5.80 -20.13 -11.81
CA VAL A 154 6.62 -21.30 -11.45
C VAL A 154 7.51 -21.73 -12.60
N LEU A 155 6.98 -21.89 -13.81
CA LEU A 155 7.75 -22.31 -15.00
C LEU A 155 8.85 -21.33 -15.38
N ASP A 156 8.67 -20.06 -15.05
CA ASP A 156 9.64 -19.05 -15.42
C ASP A 156 10.82 -18.95 -14.45
N ASP A 157 10.85 -19.70 -13.33
CA ASP A 157 11.77 -19.48 -12.20
C ASP A 157 11.81 -18.01 -11.72
N MET A 158 10.84 -17.21 -12.18
CA MET A 158 10.75 -15.77 -11.93
C MET A 158 10.49 -15.52 -10.47
N ASN A 159 9.88 -16.48 -9.77
CA ASN A 159 9.75 -16.45 -8.32
C ASN A 159 11.10 -16.43 -7.60
N ILE A 160 12.05 -17.27 -8.02
CA ILE A 160 13.38 -17.34 -7.42
C ILE A 160 14.13 -16.04 -7.74
N CYS A 161 14.15 -15.66 -9.02
CA CYS A 161 14.78 -14.43 -9.49
C CYS A 161 14.25 -13.17 -8.81
N ARG A 162 12.92 -13.04 -8.72
CA ARG A 162 12.26 -11.91 -8.05
C ARG A 162 12.61 -11.89 -6.57
N LYS A 163 12.63 -13.03 -5.90
CA LYS A 163 13.02 -13.14 -4.49
C LYS A 163 14.47 -12.73 -4.27
N GLU A 164 15.39 -13.20 -5.09
CA GLU A 164 16.81 -12.81 -5.03
C GLU A 164 17.02 -11.31 -5.29
N ALA A 165 16.38 -10.77 -6.32
CA ALA A 165 16.44 -9.35 -6.63
C ALA A 165 15.89 -8.48 -5.48
N LEU A 166 14.75 -8.86 -4.90
CA LEU A 166 14.16 -8.19 -3.74
C LEU A 166 15.05 -8.30 -2.50
N ASN A 167 15.67 -9.46 -2.25
CA ASN A 167 16.62 -9.63 -1.14
C ASN A 167 17.84 -8.73 -1.31
N ARG A 168 18.40 -8.65 -2.53
CA ARG A 168 19.52 -7.76 -2.82
C ARG A 168 19.15 -6.29 -2.62
N LEU A 169 17.99 -5.87 -3.12
CA LEU A 169 17.50 -4.51 -2.92
C LEU A 169 17.27 -4.19 -1.45
N SER A 170 16.67 -5.13 -0.71
CA SER A 170 16.50 -5.03 0.75
C SER A 170 17.84 -4.85 1.43
N ASN A 171 18.83 -5.71 1.15
CA ASN A 171 20.16 -5.63 1.73
C ASN A 171 20.86 -4.30 1.41
N LEU A 172 20.72 -3.80 0.19
CA LEU A 172 21.27 -2.51 -0.22
C LEU A 172 20.65 -1.35 0.58
N VAL A 173 19.33 -1.32 0.69
CA VAL A 173 18.62 -0.28 1.46
C VAL A 173 19.00 -0.37 2.94
N GLN A 174 19.00 -1.57 3.52
CA GLN A 174 19.40 -1.79 4.91
C GLN A 174 20.84 -1.36 5.18
N ALA A 175 21.78 -1.67 4.28
CA ALA A 175 23.18 -1.24 4.40
C ALA A 175 23.31 0.29 4.38
N ARG A 176 22.57 0.96 3.49
CA ARG A 176 22.55 2.43 3.42
C ARG A 176 21.94 3.07 4.65
N VAL A 177 20.81 2.54 5.13
CA VAL A 177 20.18 3.01 6.38
C VAL A 177 21.13 2.80 7.56
N LYS A 178 21.77 1.63 7.67
CA LYS A 178 22.75 1.35 8.73
C LYS A 178 23.92 2.33 8.70
N ALA A 179 24.47 2.61 7.52
CA ALA A 179 25.56 3.58 7.38
C ALA A 179 25.11 5.01 7.78
N LEU A 180 23.93 5.43 7.34
CA LEU A 180 23.34 6.73 7.68
C LEU A 180 23.09 6.89 9.18
N GLN A 181 22.60 5.83 9.83
CA GLN A 181 22.32 5.85 11.27
C GLN A 181 23.58 5.77 12.13
N ASN A 182 24.71 5.32 11.58
CA ASN A 182 25.95 5.10 12.33
C ASN A 182 27.12 5.95 11.78
N PRO A 183 27.05 7.30 11.89
CA PRO A 183 28.12 8.19 11.46
C PRO A 183 29.43 7.87 12.21
N SER A 184 30.58 8.19 11.59
CA SER A 184 31.90 8.05 12.25
C SER A 184 32.06 8.97 13.44
N ASP A 185 31.41 10.14 13.40
CA ASP A 185 31.40 11.14 14.47
C ASP A 185 29.99 11.68 14.65
N CYS A 186 29.34 11.26 15.74
CA CYS A 186 27.97 11.67 16.06
C CYS A 186 27.86 13.16 16.40
N THR A 187 28.93 13.79 16.92
CA THR A 187 28.89 15.20 17.35
C THR A 187 28.78 16.17 16.18
N ARG A 188 29.28 15.76 15.01
CA ARG A 188 29.24 16.53 13.75
C ARG A 188 28.19 16.03 12.77
N ALA A 189 27.43 15.00 13.13
CA ALA A 189 26.42 14.44 12.25
C ALA A 189 25.20 15.37 12.17
N LYS A 190 24.61 15.50 10.99
CA LYS A 190 23.34 16.22 10.83
C LYS A 190 22.22 15.35 11.40
N ILE A 191 21.45 15.88 12.33
CA ILE A 191 20.44 15.09 13.05
C ILE A 191 19.02 15.45 12.61
N LEU A 192 18.17 14.45 12.53
CA LEU A 192 16.72 14.59 12.52
C LEU A 192 16.17 13.99 13.81
N LEU A 193 15.49 14.79 14.62
CA LEU A 193 14.90 14.38 15.88
C LEU A 193 13.42 14.05 15.67
N ALA A 194 13.03 12.81 16.00
CA ALA A 194 11.64 12.38 16.00
C ALA A 194 11.08 12.40 17.41
N ASP A 195 10.06 13.21 17.66
CA ASP A 195 9.41 13.32 18.97
C ASP A 195 8.10 12.52 19.00
N VAL A 196 8.04 11.52 19.88
CA VAL A 196 6.85 10.67 20.07
C VAL A 196 6.07 11.04 21.33
N SER A 197 6.18 12.28 21.80
CA SER A 197 5.47 12.79 22.98
C SER A 197 3.96 12.93 22.80
N TRP A 198 3.46 13.01 21.57
CA TRP A 198 2.05 13.24 21.31
C TRP A 198 1.19 11.99 21.61
N PRO A 199 0.00 12.15 22.24
CA PRO A 199 -0.83 11.02 22.63
C PRO A 199 -1.48 10.35 21.42
N CYS A 200 -0.93 9.20 21.00
CA CYS A 200 -1.59 8.28 20.08
C CYS A 200 -1.18 6.82 20.36
N GLY A 201 -1.80 5.87 19.65
CA GLY A 201 -1.46 4.46 19.78
C GLY A 201 -0.19 4.07 19.01
N TYR A 202 0.38 2.91 19.34
CA TYR A 202 1.61 2.37 18.74
C TYR A 202 1.67 2.45 17.20
N GLY A 203 0.58 2.11 16.50
CA GLY A 203 0.56 2.16 15.03
C GLY A 203 0.74 3.58 14.47
N CYS A 204 0.24 4.60 15.18
CA CYS A 204 0.44 6.00 14.81
C CYS A 204 1.90 6.42 15.03
N HIS A 205 2.50 6.09 16.16
CA HIS A 205 3.92 6.36 16.42
C HIS A 205 4.83 5.63 15.42
N THR A 206 4.55 4.38 15.09
CA THR A 206 5.35 3.60 14.12
C THR A 206 5.33 4.23 12.73
N HIS A 207 4.17 4.65 12.24
CA HIS A 207 4.08 5.35 10.96
C HIS A 207 4.80 6.71 10.99
N TYR A 208 4.72 7.46 12.09
CA TYR A 208 5.47 8.71 12.25
C TYR A 208 6.98 8.48 12.25
N LEU A 209 7.47 7.46 12.97
CA LEU A 209 8.89 7.09 12.96
C LEU A 209 9.37 6.66 11.57
N MET A 210 8.55 5.94 10.81
CA MET A 210 8.85 5.59 9.43
C MET A 210 8.91 6.83 8.52
N PHE A 211 7.99 7.78 8.70
CA PHE A 211 8.03 9.07 8.02
C PHE A 211 9.31 9.84 8.34
N CYS A 212 9.69 9.93 9.62
CA CYS A 212 10.95 10.56 10.04
C CYS A 212 12.17 9.84 9.47
N LEU A 213 12.18 8.51 9.44
CA LEU A 213 13.26 7.71 8.83
C LEU A 213 13.41 7.98 7.33
N ASN A 214 12.29 8.07 6.59
CA ASN A 214 12.31 8.39 5.18
C ASN A 214 12.87 9.80 4.92
N ASN A 215 12.45 10.80 5.71
CA ASN A 215 12.98 12.15 5.61
C ASN A 215 14.47 12.23 6.00
N ALA A 216 14.87 11.52 7.05
CA ALA A 216 16.26 11.42 7.47
C ALA A 216 17.12 10.81 6.35
N TYR A 217 16.63 9.75 5.71
CA TYR A 217 17.27 9.13 4.55
C TYR A 217 17.40 10.08 3.36
N ALA A 218 16.31 10.76 2.98
CA ALA A 218 16.31 11.70 1.85
C ALA A 218 17.23 12.92 2.08
N THR A 219 17.39 13.36 3.33
CA THR A 219 18.16 14.56 3.69
C THR A 219 19.58 14.26 4.18
N GLY A 220 19.98 12.98 4.23
CA GLY A 220 21.30 12.58 4.72
C GLY A 220 21.52 12.89 6.21
N ARG A 221 20.46 12.75 7.03
CA ARG A 221 20.49 12.98 8.49
C ARG A 221 20.40 11.67 9.26
N THR A 222 21.04 11.60 10.42
CA THR A 222 20.88 10.49 11.38
C THR A 222 19.59 10.72 12.17
N LEU A 223 18.77 9.67 12.29
CA LEU A 223 17.49 9.74 13.01
C LEU A 223 17.75 9.47 14.49
N ILE A 224 17.25 10.35 15.35
CA ILE A 224 17.26 10.12 16.80
C ILE A 224 15.84 10.19 17.32
N LEU A 225 15.50 9.20 18.14
CA LEU A 225 14.23 9.17 18.85
C LEU A 225 14.34 10.03 20.12
N GLN A 226 13.52 11.09 20.18
CA GLN A 226 13.30 11.86 21.40
C GLN A 226 12.24 11.17 22.23
N SER A 227 12.46 11.15 23.55
CA SER A 227 11.59 10.58 24.58
C SER A 227 11.86 9.12 24.93
N LEU A 228 12.73 8.90 25.92
CA LEU A 228 12.76 7.68 26.73
C LEU A 228 11.81 7.77 27.95
N LYS A 229 10.96 8.80 28.05
CA LYS A 229 10.13 9.09 29.23
C LYS A 229 8.62 9.08 28.97
N THR A 230 8.19 8.84 27.73
CA THR A 230 6.78 8.60 27.38
C THR A 230 6.53 7.10 27.33
N ASP A 231 5.30 6.66 27.59
CA ASP A 231 4.94 5.23 27.56
C ASP A 231 5.35 4.56 26.23
N CYS A 232 5.17 5.25 25.10
CA CYS A 232 5.61 4.76 23.79
C CYS A 232 7.14 4.69 23.66
N GLY A 233 7.85 5.69 24.17
CA GLY A 233 9.31 5.74 24.13
C GLY A 233 9.96 4.61 24.94
N ILE A 234 9.44 4.37 26.15
CA ILE A 234 9.85 3.27 27.01
C ILE A 234 9.60 1.94 26.30
N TRP A 235 8.35 1.73 25.87
CA TRP A 235 7.96 0.49 25.19
C TRP A 235 8.78 0.24 23.92
N TRP A 236 9.11 1.28 23.13
CA TRP A 236 9.97 1.15 21.96
C TRP A 236 11.38 0.69 22.34
N SER A 237 11.96 1.28 23.38
CA SER A 237 13.30 0.91 23.85
C SER A 237 13.38 -0.49 24.45
N GLU A 238 12.30 -1.00 25.03
CA GLU A 238 12.21 -2.37 25.56
C GLU A 238 11.93 -3.40 24.46
N SER A 239 11.20 -3.01 23.42
CA SER A 239 10.72 -3.94 22.38
C SER A 239 11.60 -3.97 21.12
N TYR A 240 12.39 -2.93 20.86
CA TYR A 240 13.20 -2.79 19.64
C TYR A 240 14.64 -2.39 19.92
N MET A 241 15.51 -2.72 18.96
CA MET A 241 16.87 -2.17 18.93
C MET A 241 16.84 -0.66 18.68
N SER A 242 17.87 0.03 19.17
CA SER A 242 18.06 1.45 18.86
C SER A 242 18.25 1.65 17.35
N PHE A 243 17.84 2.82 16.85
CA PHE A 243 18.04 3.17 15.44
C PHE A 243 19.52 3.29 15.07
N SER A 244 20.38 3.60 16.03
CA SER A 244 21.83 3.74 15.88
C SER A 244 22.56 2.99 16.99
N ASP A 245 23.70 2.38 16.64
CA ASP A 245 24.64 1.76 17.58
C ASP A 245 25.66 2.79 18.12
N LYS A 246 25.86 3.90 17.39
CA LYS A 246 26.94 4.88 17.63
C LYS A 246 26.48 6.28 18.05
N CYS A 247 25.21 6.61 17.84
CA CYS A 247 24.71 7.97 18.01
C CYS A 247 23.43 7.95 18.86
N SER A 248 23.43 8.75 19.92
CA SER A 248 22.30 8.87 20.84
C SER A 248 22.01 10.34 21.16
N MET A 249 20.88 10.61 21.80
CA MET A 249 20.50 11.97 22.19
C MET A 249 21.56 12.66 23.07
N ASN A 250 22.33 11.89 23.85
CA ASN A 250 23.34 12.44 24.76
C ASN A 250 24.63 12.89 24.06
N SER A 251 24.84 12.48 22.80
CA SER A 251 26.06 12.75 22.03
C SER A 251 25.92 13.86 21.00
N VAL A 252 24.78 14.57 20.98
CA VAL A 252 24.45 15.56 19.94
C VAL A 252 24.51 16.98 20.48
N SER A 253 25.22 17.87 19.76
CA SER A 253 25.19 19.31 19.98
C SER A 253 23.87 19.90 19.47
N ARG A 254 23.23 20.79 20.25
CA ARG A 254 21.86 21.28 19.98
C ARG A 254 21.71 22.12 18.71
N ASP A 255 22.81 22.66 18.18
CA ASP A 255 22.78 23.63 17.08
C ASP A 255 22.48 23.00 15.70
N ASP A 256 22.63 21.68 15.55
CA ASP A 256 22.50 20.97 14.25
C ASP A 256 21.23 20.08 14.13
N VAL A 257 20.29 20.23 15.06
CA VAL A 257 19.07 19.41 15.17
C VAL A 257 17.91 20.01 14.39
N ILE A 258 17.35 19.26 13.44
CA ILE A 258 16.03 19.56 12.87
C ILE A 258 15.00 18.63 13.52
N ILE A 259 13.91 19.22 14.03
CA ILE A 259 12.77 18.46 14.56
C ILE A 259 11.88 18.05 13.39
N GLY A 260 11.62 16.74 13.25
CA GLY A 260 10.63 16.23 12.31
C GLY A 260 9.25 16.70 12.73
N LYS A 261 8.64 17.61 11.96
CA LYS A 261 7.26 18.07 12.18
C LYS A 261 6.31 17.39 11.19
#